data_AF-A0A8T5U5T9-F1
#
_entry.id   AF-A0A8T5U5T9-F1
#
_cell.length_a   1.000
_cell.length_b   1.000
_cell.length_c   1.000
_cell.angle_alpha   90.00
_cell.angle_beta   90.00
_cell.angle_gamma   90.00
#
_symmetry.space_group_name_H-M   'P 1'
#
loop_
_entity.id
_entity.type
_entity.pdbx_description
1 polymer ?
#
loop_
_entity_poly.entity_id
_entity_poly.type
_entity_poly.pdbx_seq_one_letter_code
_entity_poly.pdbx_strand_id
1 'polypeptide(L)'
;MAFFNEREEDEEITYRRELEWFEGEFNQIIDSKTKLIEKDKELVKIFMNRLSETINTCNNKQLLKALIEALNKIEKKLSEM
;
A
#
# COMPACT_ATOMS: atom_id res chain seq x y z
N MET A 1 -16.22 -19.01 -26.99
CA MET A 1 -16.68 -17.98 -26.04
C MET A 1 -15.79 -18.05 -24.82
N ALA A 2 -14.83 -17.13 -24.70
CA ALA A 2 -14.02 -16.95 -23.51
C ALA A 2 -14.43 -15.60 -22.92
N PHE A 3 -15.26 -15.61 -21.88
CA PHE A 3 -15.74 -14.42 -21.15
C PHE A 3 -15.16 -14.37 -19.73
N PHE A 4 -13.87 -14.68 -19.62
CA PHE A 4 -13.11 -14.53 -18.39
C PHE A 4 -11.78 -13.93 -18.80
N ASN A 5 -11.62 -12.61 -18.62
CA ASN A 5 -10.32 -11.97 -18.37
C ASN A 5 -10.41 -10.44 -18.18
N GLU A 6 -11.47 -9.76 -18.66
CA GLU A 6 -11.52 -8.29 -18.54
C GLU A 6 -11.68 -7.80 -17.08
N ARG A 7 -12.36 -8.54 -16.19
CA ARG A 7 -12.52 -8.11 -14.79
C ARG A 7 -11.26 -8.27 -13.94
N GLU A 8 -10.44 -9.30 -14.19
CA GLU A 8 -9.23 -9.53 -13.40
C GLU A 8 -8.12 -8.53 -13.78
N GLU A 9 -8.05 -8.12 -15.05
CA GLU A 9 -7.11 -7.08 -15.51
C GLU A 9 -7.44 -5.69 -14.93
N ASP A 10 -8.73 -5.33 -14.87
CA ASP A 10 -9.16 -4.04 -14.29
C ASP A 10 -8.90 -3.94 -12.79
N GLU A 11 -9.13 -5.03 -12.04
CA GLU A 11 -8.76 -5.11 -10.63
C GLU A 11 -7.26 -5.02 -10.46
N GLU A 12 -6.48 -5.69 -11.31
CA GLU A 12 -5.03 -5.69 -11.21
C GLU A 12 -4.43 -4.29 -11.40
N ILE A 13 -4.90 -3.56 -12.41
CA ILE A 13 -4.48 -2.18 -12.68
C ILE A 13 -4.87 -1.25 -11.54
N THR A 14 -6.07 -1.43 -10.97
CA THR A 14 -6.56 -0.62 -9.87
C THR A 14 -5.69 -0.79 -8.63
N TYR A 15 -5.43 -2.03 -8.20
CA TYR A 15 -4.59 -2.27 -7.02
C TYR A 15 -3.14 -1.86 -7.24
N ARG A 16 -2.62 -1.98 -8.46
CA ARG A 16 -1.25 -1.53 -8.77
C ARG A 16 -1.12 -0.01 -8.67
N ARG A 17 -2.13 0.74 -9.15
CA ARG A 17 -2.20 2.20 -8.97
C ARG A 17 -2.36 2.60 -7.52
N GLU A 18 -3.19 1.87 -6.75
CA GLU A 18 -3.29 2.08 -5.31
C GLU A 18 -1.94 1.88 -4.63
N LEU A 19 -1.22 0.80 -4.96
CA LEU A 19 0.11 0.51 -4.43
C LEU A 19 1.12 1.62 -4.75
N GLU A 20 1.19 2.07 -6.01
CA GLU A 20 2.06 3.19 -6.42
C GLU A 20 1.71 4.48 -5.67
N TRP A 21 0.42 4.76 -5.50
CA TRP A 21 -0.06 5.90 -4.72
C TRP A 21 0.36 5.77 -3.24
N PHE A 22 0.20 4.59 -2.63
CA PHE A 22 0.62 4.30 -1.26
C PHE A 22 2.12 4.51 -1.07
N GLU A 23 2.96 3.94 -1.94
CA GLU A 23 4.42 4.11 -1.86
C GLU A 23 4.81 5.58 -2.05
N GLY A 24 4.13 6.31 -2.94
CA GLY A 24 4.35 7.74 -3.17
C GLY A 24 4.05 8.59 -1.94
N GLU A 25 2.85 8.46 -1.37
CA GLU A 25 2.43 9.21 -0.19
C GLU A 25 3.29 8.87 1.04
N PHE A 26 3.60 7.58 1.24
CA PHE A 26 4.45 7.16 2.35
C PHE A 26 5.86 7.72 2.22
N ASN A 27 6.46 7.65 1.02
CA ASN A 27 7.77 8.25 0.80
C ASN A 27 7.71 9.78 1.00
N GLN A 28 6.65 10.48 0.62
CA GLN A 28 6.54 11.91 0.93
C GLN A 28 6.54 12.21 2.44
N ILE A 29 5.88 11.37 3.24
CA ILE A 29 5.82 11.54 4.70
C ILE A 29 7.17 11.25 5.36
N ILE A 30 7.90 10.24 4.85
CA ILE A 30 9.05 9.63 5.53
C ILE A 30 10.38 10.15 4.96
N ASP A 31 10.50 10.25 3.64
CA ASP A 31 11.75 10.58 2.94
C ASP A 31 12.20 12.03 3.22
N SER A 32 11.27 12.92 3.54
CA SER A 32 11.57 14.31 3.91
C SER A 32 11.85 14.51 5.41
N LYS A 33 11.68 13.49 6.27
CA LYS A 33 11.61 13.67 7.72
C LYS A 33 12.50 12.71 8.48
N THR A 34 13.50 13.23 9.17
CA THR A 34 14.36 12.45 10.08
C THR A 34 13.64 12.01 11.36
N LYS A 35 12.47 12.60 11.66
CA LYS A 35 11.65 12.23 12.83
C LYS A 35 10.18 12.53 12.56
N LEU A 36 9.32 11.56 12.80
CA LEU A 36 7.87 11.69 12.62
C LEU A 36 7.26 12.46 13.79
N ILE A 37 6.53 13.54 13.49
CA ILE A 37 5.69 14.21 14.48
C ILE A 37 4.34 13.48 14.61
N GLU A 38 3.57 13.83 15.64
CA GLU A 38 2.30 13.15 15.97
C GLU A 38 1.33 13.08 14.78
N LYS A 39 1.22 14.18 14.00
CA LYS A 39 0.45 14.23 12.76
C LYS A 39 0.93 13.24 11.69
N ASP A 40 2.24 13.05 11.57
CA ASP A 40 2.80 12.10 10.59
C ASP A 40 2.50 10.66 11.00
N LYS A 41 2.57 10.36 12.31
CA LYS A 41 2.19 9.05 12.84
C LYS A 41 0.72 8.76 12.62
N GLU A 42 -0.14 9.77 12.74
CA GLU A 42 -1.57 9.66 12.48
C GLU A 42 -1.84 9.40 10.98
N LEU A 43 -1.16 10.11 10.09
CA LEU A 43 -1.21 9.85 8.65
C LEU A 43 -0.74 8.42 8.32
N VAL A 44 0.43 8.01 8.81
CA VAL A 44 0.94 6.64 8.64
C VAL A 44 -0.07 5.61 9.11
N LYS A 45 -0.74 5.84 10.25
CA LYS A 45 -1.77 4.93 10.77
C LYS A 45 -2.98 4.85 9.84
N ILE A 46 -3.44 5.98 9.28
CA ILE A 46 -4.51 6.00 8.28
C ILE A 46 -4.08 5.23 7.02
N PHE A 47 -2.85 5.42 6.55
CA PHE A 47 -2.29 4.68 5.43
C PHE A 47 -2.23 3.18 5.69
N MET A 48 -1.74 2.77 6.85
CA MET A 48 -1.66 1.36 7.26
C MET A 48 -3.05 0.72 7.33
N ASN A 49 -4.05 1.42 7.89
CA ASN A 49 -5.42 0.94 7.92
C ASN A 49 -5.99 0.73 6.51
N ARG A 50 -5.81 1.72 5.62
CA ARG A 50 -6.32 1.63 4.26
C ARG A 50 -5.61 0.54 3.45
N LEU A 51 -4.30 0.37 3.63
CA LEU A 51 -3.55 -0.73 3.01
C LEU A 51 -4.05 -2.09 3.51
N SER A 52 -4.36 -2.20 4.80
CA SER A 52 -4.91 -3.42 5.39
C SER A 52 -6.33 -3.74 4.87
N GLU A 53 -7.17 -2.73 4.67
CA GLU A 53 -8.47 -2.88 4.00
C GLU A 53 -8.31 -3.32 2.52
N THR A 54 -7.38 -2.71 1.79
CA THR A 54 -7.04 -3.11 0.42
C THR A 54 -6.55 -4.57 0.38
N ILE A 55 -5.68 -4.98 1.31
CA ILE A 55 -5.21 -6.37 1.44
C ILE A 55 -6.38 -7.34 1.71
N ASN A 56 -7.29 -6.99 2.63
CA ASN A 56 -8.43 -7.83 2.97
C ASN A 56 -9.45 -7.97 1.83
N THR A 57 -9.54 -6.99 0.96
CA THR A 57 -10.46 -6.99 -0.20
C THR A 57 -9.81 -7.52 -1.47
N CYS A 58 -8.47 -7.55 -1.54
CA CYS A 58 -7.73 -8.04 -2.69
C CYS A 58 -7.80 -9.57 -2.80
N ASN A 59 -8.50 -10.07 -3.81
CA ASN A 59 -8.57 -11.50 -4.11
C ASN A 59 -7.37 -12.01 -4.93
N ASN A 60 -6.55 -11.11 -5.48
CA ASN A 60 -5.40 -11.47 -6.31
C ASN A 60 -4.17 -11.76 -5.43
N LYS A 61 -3.71 -13.02 -5.43
CA LYS A 61 -2.57 -13.48 -4.61
C LYS A 61 -1.24 -12.79 -4.94
N GLN A 62 -1.00 -12.43 -6.20
CA GLN A 62 0.24 -11.74 -6.58
C GLN A 62 0.25 -10.31 -6.05
N LEU A 63 -0.89 -9.62 -6.17
CA LEU A 63 -1.06 -8.28 -5.61
C LEU A 63 -1.05 -8.27 -4.09
N LEU A 64 -1.69 -9.24 -3.45
CA LEU A 64 -1.63 -9.43 -2.00
C LEU A 64 -0.18 -9.50 -1.53
N LYS A 65 0.67 -10.24 -2.24
CA LYS A 65 2.09 -10.35 -1.92
C LYS A 65 2.81 -9.00 -2.07
N ALA A 66 2.54 -8.25 -3.14
CA ALA A 66 3.10 -6.91 -3.34
C ALA A 66 2.66 -5.91 -2.26
N LEU A 67 1.38 -5.93 -1.88
CA LEU A 67 0.82 -5.10 -0.81
C LEU A 67 1.46 -5.43 0.55
N ILE A 68 1.65 -6.72 0.86
CA ILE A 68 2.33 -7.15 2.08
C ILE A 68 3.82 -6.75 2.07
N GLU A 69 4.50 -6.84 0.94
CA GLU A 69 5.90 -6.38 0.82
C GLU A 69 6.01 -4.87 1.03
N ALA A 70 5.07 -4.07 0.49
CA ALA A 70 5.01 -2.64 0.73
C ALA A 70 4.78 -2.32 2.21
N LEU A 71 3.83 -3.00 2.87
CA LEU A 71 3.59 -2.88 4.32
C LEU A 71 4.86 -3.17 5.14
N ASN A 72 5.55 -4.27 4.84
CA ASN A 72 6.78 -4.64 5.55
C ASN A 72 7.91 -3.62 5.36
N LYS A 73 8.06 -3.05 4.15
CA LYS A 73 9.04 -1.98 3.90
C LYS A 73 8.72 -0.74 4.74
N ILE A 74 7.44 -0.39 4.84
CA ILE A 74 6.95 0.73 5.64
C ILE A 74 7.27 0.50 7.12
N GLU A 75 6.87 -0.65 7.67
CA GLU A 75 7.13 -1.00 9.07
C GLU A 75 8.62 -1.03 9.40
N LYS A 76 9.44 -1.55 8.49
CA LYS A 76 10.90 -1.57 8.64
C LYS A 76 11.47 -0.15 8.69
N LYS A 77 11.10 0.72 7.74
CA LYS A 77 11.52 2.13 7.73
C LYS A 77 11.09 2.86 9.01
N LEU A 78 9.88 2.59 9.51
CA LEU A 78 9.38 3.17 10.76
C LEU A 78 10.15 2.69 12.00
N SER A 79 10.62 1.44 12.00
CA SER A 79 11.42 0.86 13.09
C SER A 79 12.87 1.37 13.09
N GLU A 80 13.40 1.75 11.92
CA GLU A 80 14.76 2.27 11.75
C GLU A 80 14.89 3.77 12.09
N MET A 81 13.77 4.50 12.26
CA MET A 81 13.70 5.92 12.64
C MET A 81 13.63 6.14 14.15
#